data_AF-A0A0F9M8R1-F1
#
_entry.id   AF-A0A0F9M8R1-F1
#
_cell.length_a   1.000
_cell.length_b   1.000
_cell.length_c   1.000
_cell.angle_alpha   90.00
_cell.angle_beta   90.00
_cell.angle_gamma   90.00
#
_symmetry.space_group_name_H-M   'P 1'
#
loop_
_entity.id
_entity.type
_entity.pdbx_description
1 polymer ?
#
loop_
_entity_poly.entity_id
_entity_poly.type
_entity_poly.pdbx_seq_one_letter_code
_entity_poly.pdbx_strand_id
1 'polypeptide(L)'
;YDPRCEPFSRIPMILYDFQEDAVLEIANSINKRDLLIEKSRDMGASWLCILVLFWFWLFSKNKISILLGSRVESYVDDTENPKSLMWKWDFIMRNLPNWVKPKGYCETDHRRHLHILNPVTGSVCDGESTNKNFARGDRRTAILLDEFAAVDLGEEVLRATRDATRCRIFNSTPMGIGNAFYDQRQKGTHRLRLHWTSHPLKNIGMYIADSKGLLKIIDKDGYPASYKPILDGKIRSPWYDVECERGSPREIAQELDIDYLGSGHQFFSASSIQKAIRDYTIKPILLVV
;
A
#
# COMPACT_ATOMS: atom_id res chain seq x y z
N TYR A 1 -12.51 -1.48 -10.76
CA TYR A 1 -12.35 -2.43 -11.87
C TYR A 1 -11.79 -3.71 -11.31
N ASP A 2 -12.49 -4.82 -11.48
CA ASP A 2 -12.01 -6.16 -11.11
C ASP A 2 -12.37 -7.14 -12.23
N PRO A 3 -11.39 -7.65 -13.01
CA PRO A 3 -11.66 -8.58 -14.10
C PRO A 3 -12.09 -9.97 -13.63
N ARG A 4 -12.05 -10.26 -12.32
CA ARG A 4 -12.52 -11.54 -11.74
C ARG A 4 -14.03 -11.55 -11.52
N CYS A 5 -14.67 -10.37 -11.54
CA CYS A 5 -16.10 -10.24 -11.37
C CYS A 5 -16.79 -10.34 -12.73
N GLU A 6 -17.39 -11.50 -13.00
CA GLU A 6 -18.23 -11.73 -14.17
C GLU A 6 -19.73 -11.58 -13.79
N PRO A 7 -20.59 -11.02 -14.67
CA PRO A 7 -20.30 -10.50 -16.01
C PRO A 7 -19.85 -9.02 -16.03
N PHE A 8 -19.73 -8.39 -14.85
CA PHE A 8 -19.44 -6.96 -14.73
C PHE A 8 -18.11 -6.70 -14.02
N SER A 9 -17.10 -6.27 -14.79
CA SER A 9 -15.79 -5.88 -14.25
C SER A 9 -15.76 -4.46 -13.67
N ARG A 10 -16.78 -3.64 -13.95
CA ARG A 10 -17.01 -2.34 -13.31
C ARG A 10 -18.02 -2.49 -12.18
N ILE A 11 -17.50 -2.51 -10.96
CA ILE A 11 -18.30 -2.59 -9.73
C ILE A 11 -18.13 -1.31 -8.90
N PRO A 12 -19.17 -0.90 -8.14
CA PRO A 12 -19.01 0.12 -7.10
C PRO A 12 -17.96 -0.31 -6.09
N MET A 13 -17.13 0.63 -5.64
CA MET A 13 -16.20 0.38 -4.53
C MET A 13 -16.95 0.57 -3.22
N ILE A 14 -17.49 -0.52 -2.70
CA ILE A 14 -18.05 -0.58 -1.34
C ILE A 14 -16.88 -0.89 -0.41
N LEU A 15 -16.58 0.02 0.50
CA LEU A 15 -15.48 -0.14 1.43
C LEU A 15 -15.83 -1.22 2.46
N TYR A 16 -14.84 -2.03 2.79
CA TYR A 16 -14.86 -2.80 4.03
C TYR A 16 -14.48 -1.91 5.21
N ASP A 17 -14.88 -2.28 6.43
CA ASP A 17 -14.62 -1.49 7.65
C ASP A 17 -13.15 -1.04 7.78
N PHE A 18 -12.20 -1.96 7.57
CA PHE A 18 -10.77 -1.63 7.64
C PHE A 18 -10.32 -0.63 6.56
N GLN A 19 -11.03 -0.57 5.44
CA GLN A 19 -10.77 0.38 4.36
C GLN A 19 -11.39 1.75 4.65
N GLU A 20 -12.51 1.81 5.37
CA GLU A 20 -13.08 3.07 5.88
C GLU A 20 -12.09 3.74 6.84
N ASP A 21 -11.59 2.98 7.82
CA ASP A 21 -10.55 3.43 8.75
C ASP A 21 -9.30 3.91 8.00
N ALA A 22 -8.87 3.14 6.99
CA ALA A 22 -7.74 3.50 6.15
C ALA A 22 -7.95 4.82 5.39
N VAL A 23 -9.14 5.03 4.80
CA VAL A 23 -9.48 6.27 4.09
C VAL A 23 -9.40 7.47 5.03
N LEU A 24 -9.95 7.35 6.24
CA LEU A 24 -9.91 8.40 7.25
C LEU A 24 -8.47 8.70 7.67
N GLU A 25 -7.66 7.68 7.89
CA GLU A 25 -6.25 7.83 8.29
C GLU A 25 -5.39 8.48 7.19
N ILE A 26 -5.58 8.06 5.93
CA ILE A 26 -4.93 8.69 4.78
C ILE A 26 -5.34 10.17 4.70
N ALA A 27 -6.64 10.46 4.76
CA ALA A 27 -7.16 11.83 4.71
C ALA A 27 -6.64 12.70 5.86
N ASN A 28 -6.56 12.14 7.07
CA ASN A 28 -6.06 12.83 8.25
C ASN A 28 -4.57 13.20 8.15
N SER A 29 -3.81 12.45 7.35
CA SER A 29 -2.38 12.67 7.14
C SER A 29 -2.06 13.76 6.11
N ILE A 30 -2.97 14.03 5.16
CA ILE A 30 -2.78 15.01 4.08
C ILE A 30 -2.37 16.38 4.64
N ASN A 31 -1.26 16.92 4.12
CA ASN A 31 -0.64 18.19 4.53
C ASN A 31 -0.21 18.28 6.01
N LYS A 32 -0.20 17.18 6.76
CA LYS A 32 0.17 17.17 8.19
C LYS A 32 1.41 16.34 8.48
N ARG A 33 1.46 15.11 7.96
CA ARG A 33 2.52 14.14 8.26
C ARG A 33 2.71 13.15 7.12
N ASP A 34 3.88 12.51 7.11
CA ASP A 34 4.12 11.31 6.33
C ASP A 34 3.31 10.12 6.85
N LEU A 35 2.94 9.22 5.94
CA LEU A 35 2.20 7.99 6.21
C LEU A 35 2.87 6.80 5.51
N LEU A 36 3.19 5.76 6.27
CA LEU A 36 3.68 4.48 5.75
C LEU A 36 2.53 3.47 5.75
N ILE A 37 2.13 3.01 4.57
CA ILE A 37 1.13 1.97 4.36
C ILE A 37 1.85 0.67 4.03
N GLU A 38 1.96 -0.21 5.03
CA GLU A 38 2.41 -1.58 4.85
C GLU A 38 1.19 -2.48 4.64
N LYS A 39 1.19 -3.27 3.57
CA LYS A 39 0.00 -4.01 3.14
C LYS A 39 0.30 -5.44 2.72
N SER A 40 -0.67 -6.32 2.92
CA SER A 40 -0.78 -7.55 2.13
C SER A 40 -1.22 -7.18 0.70
N ARG A 41 -1.02 -8.09 -0.26
CA ARG A 41 -1.51 -7.98 -1.63
C ARG A 41 -3.03 -8.00 -1.66
N ASP A 42 -3.58 -7.32 -2.67
CA ASP A 42 -5.02 -7.32 -2.95
C ASP A 42 -5.86 -6.79 -1.77
N MET A 43 -5.38 -5.72 -1.12
CA MET A 43 -6.07 -5.04 -0.01
C MET A 43 -6.71 -3.70 -0.43
N GLY A 44 -6.60 -3.33 -1.71
CA GLY A 44 -7.17 -2.10 -2.27
C GLY A 44 -6.38 -0.81 -1.98
N ALA A 45 -5.23 -0.87 -1.32
CA ALA A 45 -4.51 0.32 -0.83
C ALA A 45 -4.26 1.41 -1.89
N SER A 46 -3.76 1.06 -3.08
CA SER A 46 -3.50 2.05 -4.14
C SER A 46 -4.80 2.72 -4.61
N TRP A 47 -5.94 2.01 -4.63
CA TRP A 47 -7.26 2.61 -4.89
C TRP A 47 -7.68 3.55 -3.78
N LEU A 48 -7.49 3.19 -2.50
CA LEU A 48 -7.81 4.05 -1.36
C LEU A 48 -7.00 5.35 -1.40
N CYS A 49 -5.69 5.26 -1.65
CA CYS A 49 -4.83 6.45 -1.80
C CYS A 49 -5.32 7.35 -2.93
N ILE A 50 -5.59 6.78 -4.12
CA ILE A 50 -6.08 7.57 -5.27
C ILE A 50 -7.44 8.17 -4.98
N LEU A 51 -8.38 7.45 -4.36
CA LEU A 51 -9.71 7.98 -4.02
C LEU A 51 -9.63 9.16 -3.05
N VAL A 52 -8.80 9.07 -2.00
CA VAL A 52 -8.61 10.17 -1.06
C VAL A 52 -7.99 11.38 -1.76
N LEU A 53 -6.90 11.20 -2.50
CA LEU A 53 -6.22 12.28 -3.22
C LEU A 53 -7.14 12.92 -4.28
N PHE A 54 -7.90 12.10 -4.99
CA PHE A 54 -8.92 12.52 -5.94
C PHE A 54 -10.01 13.38 -5.26
N TRP A 55 -10.51 12.93 -4.11
CA TRP A 55 -11.52 13.67 -3.34
C TRP A 55 -11.00 15.04 -2.91
N PHE A 56 -9.76 15.13 -2.43
CA PHE A 56 -9.12 16.42 -2.12
C PHE A 56 -8.98 17.29 -3.37
N TRP A 57 -8.53 16.75 -4.50
CA TRP A 57 -8.41 17.49 -5.76
C TRP A 57 -9.75 18.03 -6.27
N LEU A 58 -10.83 17.27 -6.08
CA LEU A 58 -12.16 17.61 -6.57
C LEU A 58 -12.89 18.61 -5.67
N PHE A 59 -12.86 18.41 -4.34
CA PHE A 59 -13.75 19.11 -3.41
C PHE A 59 -13.07 20.14 -2.50
N SER A 60 -11.73 20.24 -2.51
CA SER A 60 -11.06 21.25 -1.70
C SER A 60 -11.37 22.66 -2.18
N LYS A 61 -11.64 23.56 -1.23
CA LYS A 61 -11.81 24.99 -1.51
C LYS A 61 -10.51 25.67 -1.95
N ASN A 62 -9.39 25.21 -1.39
CA ASN A 62 -8.06 25.71 -1.72
C ASN A 62 -7.46 24.88 -2.86
N LYS A 63 -6.58 25.50 -3.65
CA LYS A 63 -5.80 24.81 -4.68
C LYS A 63 -4.95 23.70 -4.04
N ILE A 64 -5.11 22.48 -4.55
CA ILE A 64 -4.36 21.28 -4.14
C ILE A 64 -3.34 20.94 -5.23
N SER A 65 -2.14 20.52 -4.81
CA SER A 65 -1.10 20.04 -5.71
C SER A 65 -0.68 18.64 -5.29
N ILE A 66 -0.92 17.64 -6.13
CA ILE A 66 -0.62 16.23 -5.85
C ILE A 66 0.44 15.75 -6.84
N LEU A 67 1.38 14.93 -6.36
CA LEU A 67 2.32 14.20 -7.20
C LEU A 67 2.16 12.70 -6.98
N LEU A 68 2.01 11.95 -8.07
CA LEU A 68 1.93 10.50 -8.09
C LEU A 68 3.26 9.94 -8.61
N GLY A 69 3.88 9.08 -7.81
CA GLY A 69 5.17 8.47 -8.11
C GLY A 69 5.12 6.95 -8.06
N SER A 70 5.81 6.32 -9.00
CA SER A 70 6.10 4.89 -9.01
C SER A 70 7.45 4.63 -9.68
N ARG A 71 7.92 3.37 -9.62
CA ARG A 71 9.24 2.95 -10.11
C ARG A 71 9.49 3.22 -11.61
N VAL A 72 8.43 3.18 -12.42
CA VAL A 72 8.47 3.42 -13.87
C VAL A 72 7.29 4.27 -14.30
N GLU A 73 7.46 5.06 -15.36
CA GLU A 73 6.46 6.01 -15.84
C GLU A 73 5.15 5.34 -16.26
N SER A 74 5.20 4.16 -16.89
CA SER A 74 4.00 3.41 -17.29
C SER A 74 3.17 2.90 -16.09
N TYR A 75 3.72 2.91 -14.87
CA TYR A 75 2.95 2.63 -13.65
C TYR A 75 2.36 3.90 -13.04
N VAL A 76 2.77 5.06 -13.54
CA VAL A 76 2.23 6.37 -13.15
C VAL A 76 1.16 6.81 -14.13
N ASP A 77 1.46 6.84 -15.43
CA ASP A 77 0.55 7.26 -16.49
C ASP A 77 0.64 6.34 -17.71
N ASP A 78 -0.42 5.56 -17.91
CA ASP A 78 -0.61 4.66 -19.04
C ASP A 78 -2.11 4.42 -19.17
N THR A 79 -2.70 4.94 -20.26
CA THR A 79 -4.15 4.98 -20.48
C THR A 79 -4.76 3.60 -20.77
N GLU A 80 -3.93 2.60 -21.06
CA GLU A 80 -4.37 1.23 -21.37
C GLU A 80 -4.12 0.26 -20.22
N ASN A 81 -3.40 0.68 -19.18
CA ASN A 81 -2.96 -0.20 -18.09
C ASN A 81 -3.68 0.09 -16.76
N PRO A 82 -4.59 -0.78 -16.30
CA PRO A 82 -5.27 -0.63 -15.01
C PRO A 82 -4.36 -0.57 -13.77
N LYS A 83 -3.09 -0.99 -13.91
CA LYS A 83 -2.10 -0.88 -12.84
C LYS A 83 -1.62 0.55 -12.65
N SER A 84 -1.66 1.38 -13.69
CA SER A 84 -1.24 2.78 -13.66
C SER A 84 -2.04 3.60 -12.64
N LEU A 85 -1.41 4.55 -11.96
CA LEU A 85 -2.05 5.40 -10.96
C LEU A 85 -3.03 6.39 -11.61
N MET A 86 -2.61 7.07 -12.68
CA MET A 86 -3.44 8.03 -13.40
C MET A 86 -4.53 7.35 -14.21
N TRP A 87 -4.33 6.10 -14.64
CA TRP A 87 -5.44 5.30 -15.18
C TRP A 87 -6.58 5.14 -14.18
N LYS A 88 -6.27 4.88 -12.90
CA LYS A 88 -7.30 4.76 -11.84
C LYS A 88 -8.02 6.10 -11.66
N TRP A 89 -7.29 7.21 -11.76
CA TRP A 89 -7.86 8.55 -11.74
C TRP A 89 -8.83 8.77 -12.90
N ASP A 90 -8.41 8.47 -14.12
CA ASP A 90 -9.22 8.59 -15.34
C ASP A 90 -10.43 7.65 -15.29
N PHE A 91 -10.28 6.47 -14.69
CA PHE A 91 -11.37 5.55 -14.42
C PHE A 91 -12.39 6.17 -13.46
N ILE A 92 -11.98 6.81 -12.36
CA ILE A 92 -12.90 7.51 -11.46
C ILE A 92 -13.61 8.64 -12.20
N MET A 93 -12.87 9.51 -12.90
CA MET A 93 -13.44 10.63 -13.66
C MET A 93 -14.49 10.19 -14.67
N ARG A 94 -14.20 9.19 -15.50
CA ARG A 94 -15.15 8.68 -16.52
C ARG A 94 -16.43 8.11 -15.91
N ASN A 95 -16.33 7.58 -14.70
CA ASN A 95 -17.44 6.88 -14.03
C ASN A 95 -18.23 7.76 -13.05
N LEU A 96 -17.79 9.00 -12.80
CA LEU A 96 -18.54 9.97 -12.01
C LEU A 96 -19.77 10.50 -12.77
N PRO A 97 -20.89 10.74 -12.07
CA PRO A 97 -22.00 11.49 -12.64
C PRO A 97 -21.55 12.88 -13.10
N ASN A 98 -22.07 13.34 -14.23
CA ASN A 98 -21.64 14.62 -14.80
C ASN A 98 -21.88 15.83 -13.87
N TRP A 99 -22.87 15.76 -12.99
CA TRP A 99 -23.14 16.82 -12.00
C TRP A 99 -22.13 16.87 -10.85
N VAL A 100 -21.32 15.84 -10.66
CA VAL A 100 -20.22 15.79 -9.66
C VAL A 100 -18.92 16.32 -10.23
N LYS A 101 -18.70 16.16 -11.55
CA LYS A 101 -17.46 16.58 -12.22
C LYS A 101 -17.26 18.10 -12.09
N PRO A 102 -16.00 18.60 -12.11
CA PRO A 102 -15.75 20.03 -12.08
C PRO A 102 -16.46 20.72 -13.25
N LYS A 103 -17.13 21.84 -12.98
CA LYS A 103 -17.78 22.64 -14.02
C LYS A 103 -16.74 23.07 -15.07
N GLY A 104 -17.05 22.78 -16.35
CA GLY A 104 -16.16 23.11 -17.46
C GLY A 104 -14.99 22.14 -17.66
N TYR A 105 -14.93 21.03 -16.92
CA TYR A 105 -13.93 19.99 -17.18
C TYR A 105 -14.16 19.33 -18.55
N CYS A 106 -13.13 19.40 -19.38
CA CYS A 106 -13.03 18.71 -20.66
C CYS A 106 -11.72 17.92 -20.70
N GLU A 107 -11.78 16.64 -21.02
CA GLU A 107 -10.61 15.74 -21.00
C GLU A 107 -9.51 16.23 -21.94
N THR A 108 -9.85 16.70 -23.15
CA THR A 108 -8.85 17.20 -24.13
C THR A 108 -8.00 18.34 -23.62
N ASP A 109 -8.57 19.21 -22.78
CA ASP A 109 -7.93 20.47 -22.37
C ASP A 109 -7.28 20.33 -20.99
N HIS A 110 -7.83 19.45 -20.15
CA HIS A 110 -7.49 19.36 -18.72
C HIS A 110 -6.79 18.06 -18.34
N ARG A 111 -6.66 17.11 -19.26
CA ARG A 111 -5.89 15.89 -19.10
C ARG A 111 -4.81 15.84 -20.19
N ARG A 112 -3.54 15.90 -19.77
CA ARG A 112 -2.36 15.74 -20.63
C ARG A 112 -1.46 14.67 -20.03
N HIS A 113 -0.48 14.18 -20.78
CA HIS A 113 0.51 13.23 -20.26
C HIS A 113 1.10 13.72 -18.94
N LEU A 114 1.05 12.88 -17.90
CA LEU A 114 1.49 13.14 -16.53
C LEU A 114 0.84 14.36 -15.85
N HIS A 115 -0.30 14.85 -16.32
CA HIS A 115 -0.93 16.06 -15.77
C HIS A 115 -2.46 16.06 -15.83
N ILE A 116 -3.10 16.40 -14.71
CA ILE A 116 -4.56 16.60 -14.60
C ILE A 116 -4.85 17.92 -13.91
N LEU A 117 -5.63 18.79 -14.56
CA LEU A 117 -6.04 20.10 -14.06
C LEU A 117 -7.52 20.12 -13.67
N ASN A 118 -7.83 20.66 -12.49
CA ASN A 118 -9.19 21.03 -12.12
C ASN A 118 -9.45 22.48 -12.58
N PRO A 119 -10.31 22.74 -13.58
CA PRO A 119 -10.53 24.10 -14.08
C PRO A 119 -11.21 25.03 -13.08
N VAL A 120 -11.91 24.49 -12.07
CA VAL A 120 -12.65 25.29 -11.10
C VAL A 120 -11.74 25.81 -10.00
N THR A 121 -10.91 24.93 -9.45
CA THR A 121 -10.06 25.23 -8.28
C THR A 121 -8.61 25.52 -8.66
N GLY A 122 -8.22 25.20 -9.89
CA GLY A 122 -6.82 25.20 -10.33
C GLY A 122 -5.97 24.10 -9.69
N SER A 123 -6.57 23.14 -8.99
CA SER A 123 -5.88 21.99 -8.42
C SER A 123 -5.24 21.14 -9.50
N VAL A 124 -4.07 20.56 -9.20
CA VAL A 124 -3.31 19.72 -10.12
C VAL A 124 -3.00 18.36 -9.51
N CYS A 125 -3.02 17.34 -10.36
CA CYS A 125 -2.46 16.03 -10.08
C CYS A 125 -1.44 15.72 -11.17
N ASP A 126 -0.16 15.66 -10.80
CA ASP A 126 0.93 15.37 -11.72
C ASP A 126 1.48 13.97 -11.48
N GLY A 127 2.08 13.39 -12.52
CA GLY A 127 2.80 12.14 -12.46
C GLY A 127 4.30 12.34 -12.67
N GLU A 128 5.12 11.54 -12.00
CA GLU A 128 6.55 11.47 -12.28
C GLU A 128 7.07 10.06 -11.98
N SER A 129 7.93 9.50 -12.81
CA SER A 129 8.64 8.26 -12.45
C SER A 129 9.80 8.56 -11.51
N THR A 130 10.05 7.70 -10.52
CA THR A 130 11.11 7.90 -9.54
C THR A 130 12.49 8.02 -10.20
N ASN A 131 13.16 9.14 -9.92
CA ASN A 131 14.50 9.45 -10.41
C ASN A 131 15.27 10.26 -9.34
N LYS A 132 16.55 10.57 -9.57
CA LYS A 132 17.40 11.28 -8.59
C LYS A 132 16.91 12.70 -8.24
N ASN A 133 16.13 13.31 -9.12
CA ASN A 133 15.57 14.66 -8.96
C ASN A 133 14.04 14.64 -8.77
N PHE A 134 13.46 13.49 -8.40
CA PHE A 134 12.02 13.35 -8.22
C PHE A 134 11.45 14.41 -7.26
N ALA A 135 10.42 15.15 -7.69
CA ALA A 135 9.81 16.25 -6.94
C ALA A 135 10.78 17.39 -6.53
N ARG A 136 11.97 17.49 -7.14
CA ARG A 136 12.97 18.48 -6.74
C ARG A 136 12.55 19.90 -7.12
N GLY A 137 12.58 20.80 -6.15
CA GLY A 137 12.21 22.21 -6.35
C GLY A 137 10.69 22.44 -6.43
N ASP A 138 9.90 21.42 -6.11
CA ASP A 138 8.45 21.45 -6.19
C ASP A 138 7.80 21.79 -4.83
N ARG A 139 6.51 22.12 -4.84
CA ARG A 139 5.68 22.26 -3.64
C ARG A 139 4.36 21.54 -3.83
N ARG A 140 4.20 20.44 -3.10
CA ARG A 140 3.05 19.53 -3.17
C ARG A 140 2.31 19.51 -1.84
N THR A 141 1.00 19.42 -1.90
CA THR A 141 0.12 19.15 -0.76
C THR A 141 0.31 17.71 -0.26
N ALA A 142 0.47 16.78 -1.20
CA ALA A 142 0.74 15.37 -0.92
C ALA A 142 1.52 14.73 -2.07
N ILE A 143 2.37 13.77 -1.73
CA ILE A 143 3.08 12.92 -2.69
C ILE A 143 2.74 11.47 -2.39
N LEU A 144 2.22 10.73 -3.37
CA LEU A 144 2.03 9.28 -3.28
C LEU A 144 3.22 8.57 -3.93
N LEU A 145 3.83 7.65 -3.20
CA LEU A 145 4.88 6.75 -3.69
C LEU A 145 4.36 5.32 -3.61
N ASP A 146 3.90 4.80 -4.75
CA ASP A 146 3.29 3.47 -4.86
C ASP A 146 4.33 2.38 -5.16
N GLU A 147 4.19 1.24 -4.48
CA GLU A 147 5.14 0.13 -4.47
C GLU A 147 6.57 0.57 -4.10
N PHE A 148 6.69 1.45 -3.10
CA PHE A 148 7.93 2.16 -2.78
C PHE A 148 9.08 1.23 -2.33
N ALA A 149 8.79 0.06 -1.77
CA ALA A 149 9.84 -0.89 -1.38
C ALA A 149 10.63 -1.43 -2.58
N ALA A 150 10.05 -1.38 -3.78
CA ALA A 150 10.66 -1.83 -5.03
C ALA A 150 11.32 -0.68 -5.82
N VAL A 151 11.50 0.50 -5.22
CA VAL A 151 12.16 1.65 -5.85
C VAL A 151 13.66 1.63 -5.51
N ASP A 152 14.49 1.36 -6.52
CA ASP A 152 15.95 1.26 -6.35
C ASP A 152 16.60 2.55 -5.84
N LEU A 153 16.12 3.71 -6.30
CA LEU A 153 16.60 5.04 -5.92
C LEU A 153 15.82 5.63 -4.72
N GLY A 154 15.32 4.77 -3.83
CA GLY A 154 14.43 5.18 -2.75
C GLY A 154 15.04 6.25 -1.83
N GLU A 155 16.33 6.14 -1.50
CA GLU A 155 17.04 7.11 -0.66
C GLU A 155 17.13 8.50 -1.30
N GLU A 156 17.43 8.57 -2.60
CA GLU A 156 17.42 9.82 -3.35
C GLU A 156 16.03 10.46 -3.35
N VAL A 157 14.99 9.65 -3.59
CA VAL A 157 13.59 10.11 -3.58
C VAL A 157 13.22 10.65 -2.20
N LEU A 158 13.61 9.97 -1.12
CA LEU A 158 13.36 10.43 0.26
C LEU A 158 14.02 11.79 0.54
N ARG A 159 15.26 11.98 0.07
CA ARG A 159 15.98 13.25 0.21
C ARG A 159 15.31 14.36 -0.60
N ALA A 160 14.96 14.09 -1.86
CA ALA A 160 14.38 15.10 -2.76
C ALA A 160 12.96 15.53 -2.34
N THR A 161 12.15 14.59 -1.85
CA THR A 161 10.76 14.85 -1.46
C THR A 161 10.59 15.49 -0.08
N ARG A 162 11.65 15.53 0.74
CA ARG A 162 11.59 15.98 2.15
C ARG A 162 11.03 17.40 2.30
N ASP A 163 11.50 18.33 1.47
CA ASP A 163 11.10 19.74 1.52
C ASP A 163 9.99 20.07 0.52
N ALA A 164 9.63 19.12 -0.34
CA ALA A 164 8.60 19.28 -1.36
C ALA A 164 7.18 19.18 -0.78
N THR A 165 6.99 18.43 0.31
CA THR A 165 5.67 18.21 0.93
C THR A 165 5.79 17.92 2.41
N ARG A 166 4.70 18.17 3.15
CA ARG A 166 4.52 17.72 4.54
C ARG A 166 3.91 16.33 4.66
N CYS A 167 3.46 15.77 3.55
CA CYS A 167 2.76 14.48 3.50
C CYS A 167 3.26 13.65 2.32
N ARG A 168 4.10 12.67 2.61
CA ARG A 168 4.46 11.58 1.71
C ARG A 168 3.72 10.33 2.15
N ILE A 169 3.01 9.71 1.22
CA ILE A 169 2.32 8.44 1.43
C ILE A 169 3.18 7.36 0.77
N PHE A 170 3.84 6.55 1.58
CA PHE A 170 4.63 5.41 1.13
C PHE A 170 3.76 4.17 1.17
N ASN A 171 3.33 3.63 0.02
CA ASN A 171 2.47 2.46 -0.04
C ASN A 171 3.22 1.28 -0.65
N SER A 172 3.34 0.15 0.05
CA SER A 172 4.06 -1.01 -0.49
C SER A 172 3.76 -2.32 0.24
N THR A 173 3.91 -3.43 -0.47
CA THR A 173 4.27 -4.70 0.20
C THR A 173 5.74 -4.63 0.66
N PRO A 174 6.14 -5.34 1.71
CA PRO A 174 7.55 -5.38 2.13
C PRO A 174 8.43 -6.06 1.10
N MET A 175 9.69 -5.66 0.97
CA MET A 175 10.66 -6.28 0.04
C MET A 175 12.03 -6.39 0.70
N GLY A 176 12.10 -7.16 1.80
CA GLY A 176 13.31 -7.18 2.62
C GLY A 176 13.46 -5.92 3.48
N ILE A 177 14.63 -5.81 4.11
CA ILE A 177 14.99 -4.73 5.04
C ILE A 177 15.97 -3.70 4.47
N GLY A 178 16.53 -3.95 3.28
CA GLY A 178 17.58 -3.12 2.68
C GLY A 178 17.04 -2.08 1.70
N ASN A 179 15.92 -1.44 2.02
CA ASN A 179 15.26 -0.48 1.14
C ASN A 179 14.71 0.72 1.93
N ALA A 180 14.56 1.84 1.24
CA ALA A 180 14.10 3.12 1.78
C ALA A 180 12.70 3.04 2.45
N PHE A 181 11.85 2.12 1.99
CA PHE A 181 10.54 1.88 2.61
C PHE A 181 10.68 1.29 4.02
N TYR A 182 11.56 0.31 4.20
CA TYR A 182 11.88 -0.22 5.52
C TYR A 182 12.56 0.82 6.41
N ASP A 183 13.39 1.69 5.84
CA ASP A 183 14.04 2.78 6.60
C ASP A 183 13.01 3.77 7.16
N GLN A 184 11.96 4.11 6.39
CA GLN A 184 10.85 4.92 6.91
C GLN A 184 10.10 4.19 8.04
N ARG A 185 9.94 2.87 7.96
CA ARG A 185 9.35 2.07 9.03
C ARG A 185 10.22 2.11 10.30
N GLN A 186 11.54 1.96 10.17
CA GLN A 186 12.48 1.99 11.31
C GLN A 186 12.56 3.36 11.96
N LYS A 187 12.48 4.43 11.16
CA LYS A 187 12.42 5.81 11.64
C LYS A 187 11.19 6.09 12.53
N GLY A 188 10.15 5.24 12.46
CA GLY A 188 8.91 5.45 13.20
C GLY A 188 7.92 6.38 12.49
N THR A 189 8.00 6.47 11.15
CA THR A 189 6.96 7.15 10.35
C THR A 189 5.59 6.57 10.69
N HIS A 190 4.57 7.43 10.80
CA HIS A 190 3.23 6.99 11.19
C HIS A 190 2.72 5.90 10.24
N ARG A 191 2.14 4.85 10.81
CA ARG A 191 1.96 3.59 10.10
C ARG A 191 0.51 3.14 10.07
N LEU A 192 0.04 2.85 8.86
CA LEU A 192 -1.21 2.16 8.59
C LEU A 192 -0.88 0.76 8.09
N ARG A 193 -1.37 -0.28 8.78
CA ARG A 193 -1.12 -1.68 8.42
C ARG A 193 -2.39 -2.32 7.87
N LEU A 194 -2.38 -2.69 6.58
CA LEU A 194 -3.50 -3.31 5.88
C LEU A 194 -3.24 -4.80 5.66
N HIS A 195 -3.56 -5.63 6.66
CA HIS A 195 -3.28 -7.06 6.64
C HIS A 195 -4.50 -7.89 6.22
N TRP A 196 -4.27 -9.01 5.54
CA TRP A 196 -5.33 -9.87 5.01
C TRP A 196 -6.31 -10.36 6.08
N THR A 197 -5.89 -10.48 7.35
CA THR A 197 -6.76 -10.90 8.46
C THR A 197 -7.92 -9.93 8.73
N SER A 198 -7.78 -8.68 8.28
CA SER A 198 -8.85 -7.67 8.37
C SER A 198 -9.83 -7.74 7.19
N HIS A 199 -9.52 -8.51 6.15
CA HIS A 199 -10.36 -8.58 4.95
C HIS A 199 -11.45 -9.64 5.13
N PRO A 200 -12.75 -9.27 5.06
CA PRO A 200 -13.86 -10.14 5.45
C PRO A 200 -14.02 -11.39 4.57
N LEU A 201 -13.54 -11.36 3.33
CA LEU A 201 -13.52 -12.56 2.47
C LEU A 201 -12.30 -13.47 2.70
N LYS A 202 -11.20 -12.95 3.25
CA LYS A 202 -9.94 -13.69 3.42
C LYS A 202 -9.81 -14.28 4.82
N ASN A 203 -10.50 -13.70 5.79
CA ASN A 203 -10.49 -14.12 7.19
C ASN A 203 -11.63 -15.07 7.58
N ILE A 204 -12.44 -15.53 6.61
CA ILE A 204 -13.48 -16.53 6.83
C ILE A 204 -12.84 -17.82 7.35
N GLY A 205 -13.37 -18.37 8.43
CA GLY A 205 -12.84 -19.58 9.06
C GLY A 205 -11.44 -19.41 9.65
N MET A 206 -11.07 -18.19 10.04
CA MET A 206 -9.75 -17.91 10.59
C MET A 206 -9.50 -18.69 11.89
N TYR A 207 -8.28 -19.18 12.04
CA TYR A 207 -7.83 -19.99 13.16
C TYR A 207 -6.35 -19.75 13.47
N ILE A 208 -5.89 -20.22 14.63
CA ILE A 208 -4.49 -20.18 15.05
C ILE A 208 -4.17 -21.42 15.90
N ALA A 209 -2.95 -21.93 15.83
CA ALA A 209 -2.46 -22.87 16.83
C ALA A 209 -1.91 -22.10 18.03
N ASP A 210 -2.42 -22.38 19.23
CA ASP A 210 -1.94 -21.73 20.45
C ASP A 210 -0.50 -22.14 20.80
N SER A 211 0.05 -21.59 21.88
CA SER A 211 1.41 -21.89 22.33
C SER A 211 1.65 -23.36 22.73
N LYS A 212 0.58 -24.16 22.86
CA LYS A 212 0.63 -25.61 23.14
C LYS A 212 0.41 -26.44 21.87
N GLY A 213 0.29 -25.80 20.71
CA GLY A 213 -0.02 -26.44 19.44
C GLY A 213 -1.49 -26.86 19.30
N LEU A 214 -2.39 -26.36 20.14
CA LEU A 214 -3.81 -26.68 20.08
C LEU A 214 -4.56 -25.73 19.15
N LEU A 215 -5.51 -26.27 18.38
CA LEU A 215 -6.35 -25.49 17.49
C LEU A 215 -7.24 -24.53 18.27
N LYS A 216 -7.15 -23.25 17.93
CA LYS A 216 -8.10 -22.21 18.33
C LYS A 216 -8.77 -21.61 17.10
N ILE A 217 -10.06 -21.89 16.92
CA ILE A 217 -10.88 -21.29 15.87
C ILE A 217 -11.30 -19.88 16.31
N ILE A 218 -11.01 -18.88 15.47
CA ILE A 218 -11.33 -17.46 15.72
C ILE A 218 -12.69 -17.12 15.11
N ASP A 219 -12.90 -17.47 13.84
CA ASP A 219 -14.21 -17.36 13.18
C ASP A 219 -14.85 -18.74 13.13
N LYS A 220 -15.79 -19.01 14.05
CA LYS A 220 -16.46 -20.30 14.16
C LYS A 220 -17.49 -20.52 13.06
N ASP A 221 -18.17 -19.45 12.64
CA ASP A 221 -19.28 -19.54 11.70
C ASP A 221 -18.77 -19.80 10.28
N GLY A 222 -17.62 -19.23 9.93
CA GLY A 222 -16.95 -19.48 8.66
C GLY A 222 -16.05 -20.73 8.62
N TYR A 223 -15.83 -21.43 9.74
CA TYR A 223 -14.91 -22.57 9.80
C TYR A 223 -15.53 -23.84 9.21
N PRO A 224 -15.00 -24.42 8.13
CA PRO A 224 -15.61 -25.61 7.53
C PRO A 224 -15.41 -26.85 8.42
N ALA A 225 -16.48 -27.59 8.70
CA ALA A 225 -16.45 -28.73 9.63
C ALA A 225 -15.48 -29.85 9.23
N SER A 226 -15.24 -30.05 7.93
CA SER A 226 -14.30 -31.05 7.40
C SER A 226 -12.89 -30.51 7.17
N TYR A 227 -12.62 -29.25 7.54
CA TYR A 227 -11.34 -28.61 7.30
C TYR A 227 -10.24 -29.17 8.21
N LYS A 228 -9.07 -29.45 7.65
CA LYS A 228 -7.91 -29.94 8.41
C LYS A 228 -6.94 -28.78 8.66
N PRO A 229 -6.81 -28.29 9.90
CA PRO A 229 -5.97 -27.15 10.18
C PRO A 229 -4.48 -27.49 10.13
N ILE A 230 -3.67 -26.50 9.75
CA ILE A 230 -2.21 -26.53 9.85
C ILE A 230 -1.81 -25.85 11.17
N LEU A 231 -1.15 -26.60 12.05
CA LEU A 231 -0.86 -26.17 13.42
C LEU A 231 0.57 -25.65 13.57
N ASP A 232 0.91 -24.59 12.84
CA ASP A 232 2.27 -24.00 12.79
C ASP A 232 2.43 -22.72 13.64
N GLY A 233 1.41 -22.36 14.42
CA GLY A 233 1.40 -21.17 15.27
C GLY A 233 1.12 -19.86 14.55
N LYS A 234 0.91 -19.88 13.22
CA LYS A 234 0.49 -18.71 12.47
C LYS A 234 -1.03 -18.52 12.53
N ILE A 235 -1.46 -17.27 12.41
CA ILE A 235 -2.87 -16.99 12.09
C ILE A 235 -3.10 -17.44 10.64
N ARG A 236 -4.12 -18.25 10.43
CA ARG A 236 -4.45 -18.89 9.15
C ARG A 236 -5.93 -18.82 8.85
N SER A 237 -6.30 -19.08 7.62
CA SER A 237 -7.67 -19.30 7.15
C SER A 237 -7.62 -20.29 5.98
N PRO A 238 -8.74 -20.94 5.62
CA PRO A 238 -8.80 -21.76 4.41
C PRO A 238 -8.30 -21.03 3.16
N TRP A 239 -8.60 -19.74 3.02
CA TRP A 239 -8.07 -18.92 1.93
C TRP A 239 -6.55 -18.79 1.99
N TYR A 240 -5.99 -18.45 3.17
CA TYR A 240 -4.56 -18.29 3.35
C TYR A 240 -3.80 -19.58 3.02
N ASP A 241 -4.35 -20.72 3.44
CA ASP A 241 -3.72 -22.03 3.24
C ASP A 241 -3.70 -22.41 1.75
N VAL A 242 -4.76 -22.11 1.00
CA VAL A 242 -4.77 -22.25 -0.47
C VAL A 242 -3.73 -21.35 -1.13
N GLU A 243 -3.56 -20.11 -0.65
CA GLU A 243 -2.53 -19.23 -1.20
C GLU A 243 -1.11 -19.73 -0.87
N CYS A 244 -0.89 -20.32 0.32
CA CYS A 244 0.37 -20.98 0.68
C CYS A 244 0.71 -22.17 -0.23
N GLU A 245 -0.27 -22.88 -0.77
CA GLU A 245 -0.02 -23.96 -1.74
C GLU A 245 0.41 -23.43 -3.11
N ARG A 246 0.03 -22.20 -3.45
CA ARG A 246 0.31 -21.58 -4.76
C ARG A 246 1.62 -20.80 -4.78
N GLY A 247 2.05 -20.26 -3.64
CA GLY A 247 3.20 -19.37 -3.51
C GLY A 247 4.38 -20.01 -2.78
N SER A 248 5.58 -19.53 -3.07
CA SER A 248 6.77 -19.85 -2.29
C SER A 248 6.70 -19.22 -0.88
N PRO A 249 7.42 -19.76 0.13
CA PRO A 249 7.44 -19.18 1.47
C PRO A 249 7.81 -17.68 1.50
N ARG A 250 8.68 -17.26 0.58
CA ARG A 250 9.07 -15.85 0.45
C ARG A 250 7.94 -15.00 -0.12
N GLU A 251 7.23 -15.48 -1.13
CA GLU A 251 6.06 -14.78 -1.66
C GLU A 251 4.96 -14.66 -0.60
N ILE A 252 4.72 -15.70 0.20
CA ILE A 252 3.77 -15.62 1.32
C ILE A 252 4.21 -14.59 2.37
N ALA A 253 5.50 -14.60 2.73
CA ALA A 253 6.06 -13.63 3.67
C ALA A 253 5.88 -12.18 3.18
N GLN A 254 6.14 -11.96 1.89
CA GLN A 254 6.01 -10.65 1.24
C GLN A 254 4.57 -10.21 1.04
N GLU A 255 3.80 -11.02 0.32
CA GLU A 255 2.51 -10.66 -0.23
C GLU A 255 1.39 -10.85 0.79
N LEU A 256 1.52 -11.75 1.77
CA LEU A 256 0.47 -12.00 2.76
C LEU A 256 0.87 -11.53 4.16
N ASP A 257 1.99 -12.02 4.70
CA ASP A 257 2.29 -11.87 6.14
C ASP A 257 2.77 -10.46 6.53
N ILE A 258 3.15 -9.63 5.56
CA ILE A 258 3.87 -8.37 5.78
C ILE A 258 5.16 -8.63 6.59
N ASP A 259 5.85 -9.72 6.28
CA ASP A 259 7.10 -10.11 6.92
C ASP A 259 8.30 -9.55 6.14
N TYR A 260 8.88 -8.48 6.67
CA TYR A 260 10.06 -7.82 6.09
C TYR A 260 11.30 -8.70 6.09
N LEU A 261 11.47 -9.60 7.07
CA LEU A 261 12.63 -10.48 7.10
C LEU A 261 12.43 -11.64 6.12
N GLY A 262 11.25 -12.26 6.15
CA GLY A 262 10.91 -13.39 5.27
C GLY A 262 10.79 -13.01 3.78
N SER A 263 10.47 -11.75 3.47
CA SER A 263 10.39 -11.24 2.08
C SER A 263 11.74 -10.92 1.43
N GLY A 264 12.81 -10.80 2.22
CA GLY A 264 14.15 -10.49 1.70
C GLY A 264 14.85 -11.68 1.05
N HIS A 265 15.86 -11.41 0.21
CA HIS A 265 16.87 -12.42 -0.14
C HIS A 265 17.78 -12.64 1.07
N GLN A 266 17.39 -13.57 1.93
CA GLN A 266 18.25 -14.00 3.02
C GLN A 266 19.35 -14.91 2.47
N PHE A 267 20.61 -14.49 2.55
CA PHE A 267 21.76 -15.38 2.31
C PHE A 267 21.82 -16.48 3.39
N PHE A 268 21.31 -16.18 4.59
CA PHE A 268 21.16 -17.10 5.71
C PHE A 268 19.72 -17.11 6.21
N SER A 269 19.08 -18.27 6.31
CA SER A 269 17.70 -18.36 6.81
C SER A 269 17.53 -17.74 8.20
N ALA A 270 16.34 -17.25 8.51
CA ALA A 270 16.01 -16.67 9.82
C ALA A 270 16.34 -17.62 10.98
N SER A 271 16.14 -18.94 10.77
CA SER A 271 16.54 -19.97 11.73
C SER A 271 18.06 -20.04 11.93
N SER A 272 18.85 -19.87 10.87
CA SER A 272 20.32 -19.85 10.92
C SER A 272 20.83 -18.59 11.60
N ILE A 273 20.20 -17.44 11.35
CA ILE A 273 20.52 -16.17 12.02
C ILE A 273 20.20 -16.27 13.53
N GLN A 274 19.01 -16.77 13.90
CA GLN A 274 18.67 -16.94 15.33
C GLN A 274 19.59 -17.94 16.03
N LYS A 275 19.97 -19.02 15.36
CA LYS A 275 20.98 -19.95 15.86
C LYS A 275 22.33 -19.25 16.06
N ALA A 276 22.78 -18.47 15.08
CA ALA A 276 24.04 -17.73 15.20
C ALA A 276 24.01 -16.66 16.31
N ILE A 277 22.89 -15.97 16.50
CA ILE A 277 22.70 -15.04 17.62
C ILE A 277 22.85 -15.80 18.94
N ARG A 278 22.17 -16.94 19.09
CA ARG A 278 22.26 -17.78 20.30
C ARG A 278 23.67 -18.29 20.57
N ASP A 279 24.35 -18.76 19.52
CA ASP A 279 25.61 -19.48 19.64
C ASP A 279 26.82 -18.54 19.72
N TYR A 280 26.72 -17.33 19.15
CA TYR A 280 27.89 -16.46 18.94
C TYR A 280 27.73 -15.01 19.39
N THR A 281 26.55 -14.55 19.82
CA THR A 281 26.40 -13.16 20.29
C THR A 281 26.42 -13.07 21.81
N ILE A 282 27.14 -12.08 22.32
CA ILE A 282 27.15 -11.69 23.74
C ILE A 282 26.51 -10.32 23.83
N LYS A 283 25.61 -10.13 24.80
CA LYS A 283 24.93 -8.85 25.01
C LYS A 283 25.97 -7.77 25.34
N PRO A 284 25.93 -6.59 24.69
CA PRO A 284 26.92 -5.55 24.95
C PRO A 284 26.88 -5.14 26.42
N ILE A 285 28.07 -4.99 27.01
CA ILE A 285 28.22 -4.43 28.36
C ILE A 285 27.92 -2.94 28.24
N LEU A 286 26.77 -2.52 28.75
CA LEU A 286 26.46 -1.11 28.91
C LEU A 286 27.31 -0.58 30.07
N LEU A 287 28.36 0.17 29.73
CA LEU A 287 29.07 0.98 30.72
C LEU A 287 28.15 2.14 31.11
N VAL A 288 27.61 2.07 32.32
CA VAL A 288 26.93 3.21 32.95
C VAL A 288 28.04 4.19 33.33
N VAL A 289 28.13 5.30 32.61
CA VAL A 289 28.96 6.46 32.95
C VAL A 289 28.08 7.51 33.61
#